data_AF-A0A820W7B0-F1
#
_entry.id   AF-A0A820W7B0-F1
#
_cell.length_a   1.000
_cell.length_b   1.000
_cell.length_c   1.000
_cell.angle_alpha   90.00
_cell.angle_beta   90.00
_cell.angle_gamma   90.00
#
_symmetry.space_group_name_H-M   'P 1'
#
loop_
_entity.id
_entity.type
_entity.pdbx_description
1 polymer ?
#
loop_
_entity_poly.entity_id
_entity_poly.type
_entity_poly.pdbx_seq_one_letter_code
_entity_poly.pdbx_strand_id
1 'polypeptide(L)'
;MLLAIILACIGAFALLTILIYLYRPLYHPKYLEDLYDYHVVITGGSSGIGKELARLFLNEYGSRVTILARNSERLEECRRDLSPNLSERLLCLSVDISQSYEE
;
A
#
# COMPACT_ATOMS: atom_id res chain seq x y z
N MET A 1 -25.74 -30.26 25.16
CA MET A 1 -24.38 -29.91 25.62
C MET A 1 -23.48 -29.46 24.46
N LEU A 2 -23.27 -30.29 23.43
CA LEU A 2 -22.43 -29.93 22.27
C LEU A 2 -22.87 -28.64 21.54
N LEU A 3 -24.16 -28.48 21.23
CA LEU A 3 -24.68 -27.29 20.56
C LEU A 3 -24.44 -26.00 21.36
N ALA A 4 -24.61 -26.06 22.69
CA ALA A 4 -24.37 -24.92 23.57
C ALA A 4 -22.89 -24.52 23.60
N ILE A 5 -21.99 -25.50 23.58
CA ILE A 5 -20.54 -25.26 23.49
C ILE A 5 -20.18 -24.59 22.16
N ILE A 6 -20.75 -25.05 21.05
CA ILE A 6 -20.50 -24.47 19.71
C ILE A 6 -20.96 -23.00 19.66
N LEU A 7 -22.17 -22.71 20.14
CA LEU A 7 -22.69 -21.33 20.16
C LEU A 7 -21.84 -20.40 21.04
N ALA A 8 -21.36 -20.89 22.19
CA ALA A 8 -20.46 -20.14 23.05
C ALA A 8 -19.12 -19.83 22.37
N CYS A 9 -18.53 -20.80 21.66
CA CYS A 9 -17.28 -20.61 20.91
C CYS A 9 -17.44 -19.59 19.78
N ILE A 10 -18.54 -19.64 19.03
CA ILE A 10 -18.84 -18.67 17.97
C ILE A 10 -18.99 -17.26 18.55
N GLY A 11 -19.72 -17.12 19.67
CA GLY A 11 -19.89 -15.85 20.36
C GLY A 11 -18.57 -15.26 20.86
N ALA A 12 -17.71 -16.10 21.46
CA ALA A 12 -16.39 -15.68 21.93
C ALA A 12 -15.48 -15.25 20.76
N PHE A 13 -15.49 -15.98 19.65
CA PHE A 13 -14.72 -15.63 18.45
C PHE A 13 -15.20 -14.32 17.80
N ALA A 14 -16.52 -14.13 17.71
CA ALA A 14 -17.11 -12.89 17.20
C ALA A 14 -16.77 -11.70 18.11
N LEU A 15 -16.87 -11.86 19.44
CA LEU A 15 -16.49 -10.83 20.41
C LEU A 15 -15.01 -10.49 20.31
N LEU A 16 -14.12 -11.49 20.23
CA LEU A 16 -12.69 -11.27 20.05
C LEU A 16 -12.39 -10.50 18.76
N THR A 17 -13.05 -10.86 17.65
CA THR A 17 -12.90 -10.18 16.36
C THR A 17 -13.35 -8.72 16.45
N ILE A 18 -14.49 -8.45 17.10
CA ILE A 18 -14.99 -7.10 17.34
C ILE A 18 -14.01 -6.31 18.20
N LEU A 19 -13.50 -6.89 19.29
CA LEU A 19 -12.51 -6.24 20.15
C LEU A 19 -11.24 -5.90 19.36
N ILE A 20 -10.70 -6.82 18.57
CA ILE A 20 -9.53 -6.56 17.71
C ILE A 20 -9.81 -5.40 16.74
N TYR A 21 -10.98 -5.35 16.12
CA TYR A 21 -11.36 -4.27 15.21
C TYR A 21 -11.47 -2.92 15.93
N LEU A 22 -12.03 -2.90 17.15
CA LEU A 22 -12.14 -1.70 17.98
C LEU A 22 -10.79 -1.22 18.52
N TYR A 23 -9.84 -2.12 18.79
CA TYR A 23 -8.49 -1.76 19.24
C TYR A 23 -7.52 -1.42 18.10
N ARG A 24 -7.86 -1.75 16.85
CA ARG A 24 -7.06 -1.45 15.64
C ARG A 24 -6.59 0.01 15.53
N PRO A 25 -7.41 1.05 15.78
CA PRO A 25 -6.94 2.45 15.73
C PRO A 25 -5.86 2.77 16.78
N LEU A 26 -5.76 2.00 17.88
CA LEU A 26 -4.74 2.21 18.90
C LEU A 26 -3.35 1.72 18.48
N TYR A 27 -3.29 0.77 17.54
CA TYR A 27 -2.06 0.23 16.96
C TYR A 27 -1.72 0.88 15.62
N HIS A 28 -2.42 1.95 15.24
CA HIS A 28 -2.08 2.70 14.04
C HIS A 28 -0.71 3.37 14.25
N PRO A 29 0.28 3.13 13.36
CA PRO A 29 1.59 3.75 13.55
C PRO A 29 1.48 5.27 13.40
N LYS A 30 1.80 6.01 14.47
CA LYS A 30 1.71 7.48 14.54
C LYS A 30 2.50 8.22 13.45
N TYR A 31 3.52 7.58 12.88
CA TYR A 31 4.38 8.16 11.85
C TYR A 31 3.77 8.14 10.44
N LEU A 32 2.57 7.56 10.26
CA LEU A 32 1.83 7.56 8.99
C LEU A 32 0.63 8.51 9.00
N GLU A 33 0.47 9.33 10.05
CA GLU A 33 -0.72 10.17 10.21
C GLU A 33 -0.77 11.35 9.23
N ASP A 34 0.37 11.84 8.75
CA ASP A 34 0.43 12.90 7.75
C ASP A 34 1.62 12.72 6.79
N LEU A 35 1.33 12.12 5.64
CA LEU A 35 2.28 11.96 4.53
C LEU A 35 1.86 12.80 3.31
N TYR A 36 1.04 13.82 3.53
CA TYR A 36 0.61 14.70 2.47
C TYR A 36 1.82 15.46 1.90
N ASP A 37 1.94 15.46 0.58
CA ASP A 37 3.02 16.10 -0.20
C ASP A 37 4.44 15.57 0.03
N TYR A 38 4.64 14.56 0.88
CA TYR A 38 5.91 13.84 0.97
C TYR A 38 6.23 13.16 -0.37
N HIS A 39 7.51 13.11 -0.72
CA HIS A 39 7.97 12.39 -1.90
C HIS A 39 8.40 10.97 -1.52
N VAL A 40 7.64 9.98 -1.98
CA VAL A 40 7.87 8.56 -1.73
C VAL A 40 8.48 7.92 -2.96
N VAL A 41 9.65 7.29 -2.80
CA VAL A 41 10.31 6.51 -3.86
C VAL A 41 10.10 5.03 -3.59
N ILE A 42 9.60 4.30 -4.59
CA ILE A 42 9.26 2.88 -4.49
C ILE A 42 10.01 2.10 -5.56
N THR A 43 11.01 1.33 -5.14
CA THR A 43 11.67 0.33 -6.00
C THR A 43 10.82 -0.92 -6.14
N GLY A 44 10.77 -1.51 -7.32
CA GLY A 44 9.91 -2.66 -7.61
C GLY A 44 8.41 -2.31 -7.64
N GLY A 45 8.04 -1.03 -7.73
CA GLY A 45 6.65 -0.59 -7.64
C GLY A 45 5.79 -0.83 -8.89
N SER A 46 6.32 -1.46 -9.94
CA SER A 46 5.53 -1.76 -11.14
C SER A 46 4.49 -2.87 -10.93
N SER A 47 4.51 -3.59 -9.80
CA SER A 47 3.58 -4.70 -9.53
C SER A 47 3.48 -5.08 -8.05
N GLY A 48 2.55 -5.99 -7.74
CA GLY A 48 2.42 -6.62 -6.42
C GLY A 48 2.34 -5.63 -5.28
N ILE A 49 3.12 -5.89 -4.22
CA ILE A 49 3.15 -5.06 -3.00
C ILE A 49 3.55 -3.62 -3.32
N GLY A 50 4.56 -3.41 -4.16
CA GLY A 50 5.04 -2.07 -4.47
C GLY A 50 4.01 -1.21 -5.19
N LYS A 51 3.22 -1.81 -6.10
CA LYS A 51 2.11 -1.12 -6.78
C LYS A 51 1.00 -0.75 -5.81
N GLU A 52 0.62 -1.64 -4.90
CA GLU A 52 -0.40 -1.33 -3.89
C GLU A 52 0.07 -0.25 -2.92
N LEU A 53 1.35 -0.27 -2.51
CA LEU A 53 1.92 0.84 -1.73
C LEU A 53 1.85 2.16 -2.49
N ALA A 54 2.20 2.16 -3.78
CA ALA A 54 2.08 3.36 -4.62
C ALA A 54 0.64 3.89 -4.67
N ARG A 55 -0.35 2.98 -4.81
CA ARG A 55 -1.78 3.32 -4.74
C ARG A 55 -2.14 3.98 -3.40
N LEU A 56 -1.72 3.39 -2.29
CA LEU A 56 -1.99 3.93 -0.95
C LEU A 56 -1.40 5.33 -0.80
N PHE A 57 -0.11 5.51 -1.09
CA PHE A 57 0.57 6.81 -0.97
C PHE A 57 -0.03 7.89 -1.87
N LEU A 58 -0.41 7.55 -3.11
CA LEU A 58 -1.07 8.51 -4.00
C LEU A 58 -2.48 8.87 -3.53
N ASN A 59 -3.32 7.87 -3.26
CA ASN A 59 -4.77 8.07 -3.14
C ASN A 59 -5.22 8.35 -1.71
N GLU A 60 -4.60 7.71 -0.72
CA GLU A 60 -5.02 7.82 0.68
C GLU A 60 -4.21 8.88 1.42
N TYR A 61 -2.92 9.02 1.08
CA TYR A 61 -2.04 9.98 1.73
C TYR A 61 -1.77 11.25 0.92
N GLY A 62 -2.14 11.32 -0.37
CA GLY A 62 -1.90 12.49 -1.22
C GLY A 62 -0.42 12.79 -1.48
N SER A 63 0.46 11.81 -1.27
CA SER A 63 1.90 11.92 -1.47
C SER A 63 2.25 12.06 -2.96
N ARG A 64 3.48 12.49 -3.23
CA ARG A 64 4.10 12.39 -4.57
C ARG A 64 4.85 11.07 -4.64
N VAL A 65 4.68 10.29 -5.68
CA VAL A 65 5.25 8.94 -5.79
C VAL A 65 6.14 8.82 -7.02
N THR A 66 7.35 8.30 -6.84
CA THR A 66 8.20 7.82 -7.93
C THR A 66 8.35 6.32 -7.85
N ILE A 67 7.97 5.63 -8.92
CA ILE A 67 8.11 4.19 -9.07
C ILE A 67 9.35 3.90 -9.91
N LEU A 68 10.24 3.06 -9.39
CA LEU A 68 11.43 2.56 -10.07
C LEU A 68 11.27 1.05 -10.32
N ALA A 69 11.39 0.59 -11.56
CA ALA A 69 11.45 -0.84 -11.88
C ALA A 69 12.16 -1.09 -13.22
N ARG A 70 12.44 -2.35 -13.58
CA ARG A 70 13.18 -2.67 -14.82
C ARG A 70 12.32 -2.76 -16.08
N ASN A 71 11.07 -3.21 -15.94
CA ASN A 71 10.20 -3.46 -17.08
C ASN A 71 9.34 -2.23 -17.38
N SER A 72 9.64 -1.55 -18.49
CA SER A 72 8.96 -0.34 -18.93
C SER A 72 7.48 -0.55 -19.28
N GLU A 73 7.12 -1.69 -19.88
CA GLU A 73 5.73 -2.03 -20.19
C GLU A 73 4.88 -2.16 -18.92
N ARG A 74 5.39 -2.86 -17.90
CA ARG A 74 4.71 -2.96 -16.60
C ARG A 74 4.62 -1.62 -15.87
N LEU A 75 5.63 -0.75 -16.03
CA LEU A 75 5.58 0.61 -15.48
C LEU A 75 4.51 1.45 -16.16
N GLU A 76 4.34 1.29 -17.47
CA GLU A 76 3.31 1.95 -18.26
C GLU A 76 1.90 1.49 -17.84
N GLU A 77 1.68 0.18 -17.74
CA GLU A 77 0.44 -0.40 -17.21
C GLU A 77 0.15 0.10 -15.80
N CYS A 78 1.16 0.05 -14.92
CA CYS A 78 1.04 0.54 -13.55
C CYS A 78 0.63 2.02 -13.51
N ARG A 79 1.21 2.86 -14.38
CA ARG A 79 0.85 4.28 -14.44
C ARG A 79 -0.60 4.51 -14.88
N ARG A 80 -1.07 3.76 -15.88
CA ARG A 80 -2.47 3.84 -16.33
C ARG A 80 -3.43 3.42 -15.23
N ASP A 81 -3.10 2.35 -14.51
CA ASP A 81 -3.95 1.82 -13.43
C ASP A 81 -4.00 2.75 -12.22
N LEU A 82 -2.88 3.39 -11.86
CA LEU A 82 -2.77 4.23 -10.68
C LEU A 82 -3.22 5.68 -10.92
N SER A 83 -3.12 6.19 -12.16
CA SER A 83 -3.31 7.61 -12.43
C SER A 83 -4.16 7.89 -13.67
N PRO A 84 -5.49 7.72 -13.59
CA PRO A 84 -6.38 8.33 -14.56
C PRO A 84 -6.45 9.87 -14.42
N ASN A 85 -6.22 10.44 -13.22
CA ASN A 85 -6.42 11.88 -12.94
C ASN A 85 -5.31 12.58 -12.10
N LEU A 86 -4.23 11.89 -11.72
CA LEU A 86 -3.20 12.39 -10.78
C LEU A 86 -1.78 12.32 -11.37
N SER A 87 -1.64 12.59 -12.68
CA SER A 87 -0.38 12.36 -13.41
C SER A 87 0.78 13.18 -12.89
N GLU A 88 0.54 14.38 -12.36
CA GLU A 88 1.59 15.27 -11.86
C GLU A 88 2.23 14.79 -10.54
N ARG A 89 1.56 13.89 -9.81
CA ARG A 89 2.06 13.31 -8.55
C ARG A 89 2.70 11.93 -8.73
N LEU A 90 2.65 11.34 -9.93
CA LEU A 90 3.20 10.02 -10.22
C LEU A 90 4.26 10.07 -11.31
N LEU A 91 5.49 9.69 -10.97
CA LEU A 91 6.58 9.46 -11.93
C LEU A 91 6.94 7.98 -11.98
N CYS A 92 7.08 7.41 -13.18
CA CYS A 92 7.56 6.04 -13.37
C CYS A 92 8.87 6.06 -14.16
N LEU A 93 9.94 5.49 -13.62
CA LEU A 93 11.25 5.41 -14.27
C LEU A 93 11.70 3.96 -14.40
N SER A 94 12.21 3.63 -15.60
CA SER A 94 12.85 2.35 -15.85
C SER A 94 14.28 2.40 -15.33
N VAL A 95 14.56 1.71 -14.23
CA VAL A 95 15.87 1.71 -13.57
C VAL A 95 16.22 0.29 -13.13
N ASP A 96 17.44 -0.12 -13.43
CA ASP A 96 18.05 -1.30 -12.82
C ASP A 96 18.96 -0.86 -11.67
N ILE A 97 18.48 -1.09 -10.44
CA ILE A 97 19.20 -0.71 -9.21
C ILE A 97 20.49 -1.50 -8.98
N SER A 98 20.76 -2.54 -9.78
CA SER A 98 22.03 -3.28 -9.69
C SER A 98 23.17 -2.63 -10.49
N GLN A 99 22.88 -1.64 -11.33
CA GLN A 99 23.86 -0.91 -12.12
C GLN A 99 24.48 0.25 -11.33
N SER A 100 25.71 0.61 -11.67
CA SER A 100 26.41 1.75 -11.07
C SER A 100 25.88 3.06 -11.64
N TYR A 101 25.97 4.15 -10.86
CA TYR A 101 25.50 5.49 -11.28
C TYR A 101 26.28 6.10 -12.46
N GLU A 102 27.44 5.54 -12.79
CA GLU A 102 28.32 6.05 -13.87
C GLU A 102 27.88 5.58 -15.28
N GLU A 103 26.89 4.70 -15.38
CA GLU A 103 26.27 4.22 -16.64
C GLU A 103 24.84 4.72 -16.80
#